data_AF-A0A183ISR5-F1
#
_entry.id   AF-A0A183ISR5-F1
#
_cell.length_a   1.000
_cell.length_b   1.000
_cell.length_c   1.000
_cell.angle_alpha   90.00
_cell.angle_beta   90.00
_cell.angle_gamma   90.00
#
_symmetry.space_group_name_H-M   'P 1'
#
loop_
_entity.id
_entity.type
_entity.pdbx_description
1 polymer ?
#
loop_
_entity_poly.entity_id
_entity_poly.type
_entity_poly.pdbx_seq_one_letter_code
_entity_poly.pdbx_strand_id
1 'polypeptide(L)'
;MNPSVGFRESLRRGWELLCICLSFFPPSMQFASYLDSYIARYADPVLNLPEVPLSHYAQYCSKRLERVMKNGAKRGLRKPSIEEVEQARLQIFHPSMFGNTLEEIMVIQRERFPKRKLPWIQTALSELVLKLNGAQTEGIFRVPGDIDEVNALKIRIDRWLLPPLNDPHIPASLLKCWYRELAEPLVPDHLYQECVDSAEDAKRACEMVDRLPPLNRLVFSYLIRFLQVTGLFPLFVESLNLFLQIIVRCENVQYTKMDSSNLAMVMAPNCLRCQSDDPSVIFENTRKEMTFLRTLMENLDTSFMEGVL
;
A
#
# COMPACT_ATOMS: atom_id res chain seq x y z
N MET A 1 -12.02 17.25 -42.81
CA MET A 1 -11.31 16.75 -41.61
C MET A 1 -9.82 16.88 -41.86
N ASN A 2 -9.07 17.52 -40.96
CA ASN A 2 -7.62 17.66 -41.10
C ASN A 2 -6.94 16.30 -40.79
N PRO A 3 -6.29 15.62 -41.75
CA PRO A 3 -5.75 14.26 -41.56
C PRO A 3 -4.71 14.18 -40.43
N SER A 4 -4.03 15.28 -40.11
CA SER A 4 -3.10 15.38 -38.98
C SER A 4 -3.76 15.30 -37.60
N VAL A 5 -5.05 15.65 -37.49
CA VAL A 5 -5.81 15.56 -36.23
C VAL A 5 -6.27 14.12 -35.99
N GLY A 6 -6.71 13.43 -37.04
CA GLY A 6 -7.12 12.02 -36.95
C GLY A 6 -5.97 11.09 -36.55
N PHE A 7 -4.76 11.34 -37.08
CA PHE A 7 -3.57 10.57 -36.71
C PHE A 7 -3.23 10.73 -35.21
N ARG A 8 -3.21 11.97 -34.69
CA ARG A 8 -2.86 12.25 -33.29
C ARG A 8 -3.84 11.63 -32.31
N GLU A 9 -5.14 11.72 -32.61
CA GLU A 9 -6.18 11.09 -31.78
C GLU A 9 -6.05 9.56 -31.78
N SER A 10 -5.78 8.95 -32.94
CA SER A 10 -5.56 7.51 -33.03
C SER A 10 -4.33 7.07 -32.24
N LEU A 11 -3.23 7.83 -32.33
CA LEU A 11 -2.00 7.54 -31.59
C LEU A 11 -2.22 7.63 -30.08
N ARG A 12 -2.89 8.70 -29.62
CA ARG A 12 -3.27 8.88 -28.21
C ARG A 12 -4.08 7.68 -27.71
N ARG A 13 -5.14 7.29 -28.43
CA ARG A 13 -5.97 6.13 -28.07
C ARG A 13 -5.20 4.82 -28.05
N GLY A 14 -4.23 4.65 -28.95
CA GLY A 14 -3.35 3.49 -28.97
C GLY A 14 -2.52 3.35 -27.69
N TRP A 15 -1.96 4.46 -27.21
CA TRP A 15 -1.22 4.48 -25.94
C TRP A 15 -2.11 4.30 -24.71
N GLU A 16 -3.29 4.93 -24.71
CA GLU A 16 -4.30 4.71 -23.68
C GLU A 16 -4.70 3.23 -23.60
N LEU A 17 -4.96 2.60 -24.75
CA LEU A 17 -5.27 1.17 -24.84
C LEU A 17 -4.12 0.29 -24.35
N LEU A 18 -2.89 0.58 -24.74
CA LEU A 18 -1.72 -0.17 -24.26
C LEU A 18 -1.62 -0.13 -22.73
N CYS A 19 -1.77 1.06 -22.14
CA CYS A 19 -1.77 1.22 -20.68
C CYS A 19 -2.90 0.43 -20.00
N ILE A 20 -4.12 0.49 -20.55
CA ILE A 20 -5.26 -0.30 -20.07
C ILE A 20 -4.91 -1.78 -20.12
N CYS A 21 -4.39 -2.29 -21.24
CA CYS A 21 -4.01 -3.69 -21.37
C CYS A 21 -2.96 -4.11 -20.32
N LEU A 22 -1.90 -3.32 -20.14
CA LEU A 22 -0.87 -3.59 -19.12
C LEU A 22 -1.39 -3.55 -17.68
N SER A 23 -2.57 -2.95 -17.45
CA SER A 23 -3.19 -2.90 -16.13
C SER A 23 -3.91 -4.20 -15.76
N PHE A 24 -4.31 -5.01 -16.74
CA PHE A 24 -5.17 -6.17 -16.54
C PHE A 24 -4.58 -7.48 -17.09
N PHE A 25 -3.75 -7.40 -18.13
CA PHE A 25 -3.31 -8.56 -18.90
C PHE A 25 -1.77 -8.60 -18.92
N PRO A 26 -1.15 -9.48 -18.13
CA PRO A 26 0.28 -9.74 -18.22
C PRO A 26 0.62 -10.27 -19.63
N PRO A 27 1.59 -9.68 -20.34
CA PRO A 27 2.04 -10.21 -21.60
C PRO A 27 2.81 -11.52 -21.40
N SER A 28 2.89 -12.35 -22.44
CA SER A 28 3.80 -13.50 -22.44
C SER A 28 5.25 -13.02 -22.41
N MET A 29 6.18 -13.84 -21.88
CA MET A 29 7.61 -13.48 -21.80
C MET A 29 8.19 -13.06 -23.17
N GLN A 30 7.80 -13.77 -24.24
CA GLN A 30 8.22 -13.44 -25.60
C GLN A 30 7.69 -12.07 -26.04
N PHE A 31 6.40 -11.81 -25.83
CA PHE A 31 5.79 -10.54 -26.21
C PHE A 31 6.27 -9.36 -25.35
N ALA A 32 6.56 -9.60 -24.07
CA ALA A 32 7.03 -8.59 -23.14
C ALA A 32 8.34 -7.94 -23.61
N SER A 33 9.29 -8.73 -24.10
CA SER A 33 10.58 -8.22 -24.63
C SER A 33 10.40 -7.26 -25.82
N TYR A 34 9.45 -7.57 -26.70
CA TYR A 34 9.09 -6.71 -27.82
C TYR A 34 8.41 -5.44 -27.35
N LEU A 35 7.46 -5.55 -26.42
CA LEU A 35 6.76 -4.40 -25.83
C LEU A 35 7.74 -3.46 -25.14
N ASP A 36 8.68 -3.98 -24.36
CA ASP A 36 9.68 -3.18 -23.67
C ASP A 36 10.54 -2.39 -24.66
N SER A 37 11.05 -3.06 -25.69
CA SER A 37 11.81 -2.42 -26.78
C SER A 37 10.99 -1.38 -27.54
N TYR A 38 9.71 -1.66 -27.79
CA TYR A 38 8.81 -0.73 -28.47
C TYR A 38 8.55 0.51 -27.61
N ILE A 39 8.20 0.32 -26.34
CA ILE A 39 7.89 1.40 -25.41
C ILE A 39 9.12 2.29 -25.19
N ALA A 40 10.29 1.70 -24.99
CA ALA A 40 11.54 2.43 -24.75
C ALA A 40 11.88 3.42 -25.87
N ARG A 41 11.56 3.10 -27.13
CA ARG A 41 11.78 4.00 -28.28
C ARG A 41 11.03 5.31 -28.18
N TYR A 42 9.91 5.35 -27.48
CA TYR A 42 9.06 6.53 -27.35
C TYR A 42 9.25 7.27 -26.02
N ALA A 43 10.21 6.84 -25.19
CA ALA A 43 10.47 7.46 -23.88
C ALA A 43 11.19 8.82 -23.98
N ASP A 44 11.77 9.15 -25.14
CA ASP A 44 12.46 10.41 -25.40
C ASP A 44 11.45 11.56 -25.59
N PRO A 45 11.52 12.65 -24.79
CA PRO A 45 10.68 13.83 -24.95
C PRO A 45 10.73 14.49 -26.34
N VAL A 46 11.80 14.30 -27.11
CA VAL A 46 11.93 14.81 -28.49
C VAL A 46 10.84 14.26 -29.42
N LEU A 47 10.30 13.09 -29.11
CA LEU A 47 9.25 12.45 -29.91
C LEU A 47 7.84 12.95 -29.56
N ASN A 48 7.68 13.82 -28.56
CA ASN A 48 6.39 14.36 -28.18
C ASN A 48 5.73 15.13 -29.32
N LEU A 49 4.43 14.92 -29.50
CA LEU A 49 3.61 15.67 -30.44
C LEU A 49 2.77 16.70 -29.69
N PRO A 50 2.33 17.79 -30.36
CA PRO A 50 1.37 18.71 -29.78
C PRO A 50 0.12 17.95 -29.30
N GLU A 51 -0.22 18.12 -28.02
CA GLU A 51 -1.34 17.47 -27.30
C GLU A 51 -1.16 15.96 -27.02
N VAL A 52 -0.05 15.34 -27.42
CA VAL A 52 0.23 13.92 -27.17
C VAL A 52 1.63 13.76 -26.57
N PRO A 53 1.75 13.74 -25.22
CA PRO A 53 3.03 13.55 -24.53
C PRO A 53 3.46 12.07 -24.58
N LEU A 54 3.93 11.61 -25.74
CA LEU A 54 4.38 10.23 -25.98
C LEU A 54 5.40 9.74 -24.94
N SER A 55 6.35 10.59 -24.54
CA SER A 55 7.34 10.25 -23.53
C SER A 55 6.70 9.90 -22.19
N HIS A 56 5.64 10.60 -21.81
CA HIS A 56 4.91 10.35 -20.56
C HIS A 56 4.15 9.02 -20.63
N TYR A 57 3.43 8.76 -21.73
CA TYR A 57 2.77 7.48 -21.96
C TYR A 57 3.76 6.31 -21.95
N ALA A 58 4.90 6.46 -22.63
CA ALA A 58 5.93 5.45 -22.73
C ALA A 58 6.56 5.14 -21.36
N GLN A 59 6.96 6.17 -20.61
CA GLN A 59 7.51 5.99 -19.26
C GLN A 59 6.51 5.32 -18.32
N TYR A 60 5.23 5.71 -18.39
CA TYR A 60 4.17 5.08 -17.60
C TYR A 60 3.98 3.60 -17.98
N CYS A 61 3.89 3.29 -19.27
CA CYS A 61 3.72 1.92 -19.76
C CYS A 61 4.94 1.05 -19.43
N SER A 62 6.15 1.58 -19.52
CA SER A 62 7.39 0.85 -19.19
C SER A 62 7.38 0.42 -17.72
N LYS A 63 7.09 1.36 -16.79
CA LYS A 63 6.93 1.03 -15.37
C LYS A 63 5.84 0.00 -15.13
N ARG A 64 4.70 0.12 -15.82
CA ARG A 64 3.58 -0.81 -15.65
C ARG A 64 3.90 -2.20 -16.20
N LEU A 65 4.62 -2.27 -17.32
CA LEU A 65 5.13 -3.51 -17.90
C LEU A 65 6.07 -4.22 -16.91
N GLU A 66 7.05 -3.51 -16.36
CA GLU A 66 7.97 -4.10 -15.36
C GLU A 66 7.19 -4.70 -14.16
N ARG A 67 6.20 -3.96 -13.64
CA ARG A 67 5.39 -4.41 -12.51
C ARG A 67 4.53 -5.62 -12.83
N VAL A 68 3.86 -5.65 -13.99
CA VAL A 68 2.98 -6.76 -14.35
C VAL A 68 3.80 -8.03 -14.67
N MET A 69 5.04 -7.87 -15.11
CA MET A 69 5.97 -8.98 -15.33
C MET A 69 6.49 -9.58 -14.01
N LYS A 70 6.74 -8.75 -12.99
CA LYS A 70 7.14 -9.21 -11.65
C LYS A 70 5.99 -9.85 -10.88
N ASN A 71 4.82 -9.21 -10.87
CA ASN A 71 3.72 -9.55 -9.97
C ASN A 71 2.60 -10.39 -10.62
N GLY A 72 2.69 -10.65 -11.92
CA GLY A 72 1.64 -11.33 -12.67
C GLY A 72 0.30 -10.57 -12.68
N ALA A 73 -0.78 -11.29 -12.99
CA ALA A 73 -2.12 -10.72 -13.01
C ALA A 73 -2.62 -10.50 -11.58
N LYS A 74 -2.61 -9.24 -11.10
CA LYS A 74 -3.07 -8.84 -9.75
C LYS A 74 -4.46 -9.36 -9.36
N ARG A 75 -5.30 -9.80 -10.31
CA ARG A 75 -6.69 -10.26 -10.08
C ARG A 75 -7.07 -11.51 -10.87
N GLY A 76 -6.09 -12.26 -11.38
CA GLY A 76 -6.34 -13.43 -12.24
C GLY A 76 -7.10 -13.07 -13.53
N LEU A 77 -7.86 -14.02 -14.08
CA LEU A 77 -8.59 -13.91 -15.35
C LEU A 77 -9.94 -13.16 -15.25
N ARG A 78 -10.17 -12.36 -14.21
CA ARG A 78 -11.44 -11.64 -14.04
C ARG A 78 -11.58 -10.54 -15.09
N LYS A 79 -12.74 -10.49 -15.75
CA LYS A 79 -13.10 -9.42 -16.68
C LYS A 79 -13.14 -8.06 -15.96
N PRO A 80 -12.43 -7.04 -16.43
CA PRO A 80 -12.46 -5.71 -15.83
C PRO A 80 -13.82 -5.03 -16.05
N SER A 81 -14.27 -4.23 -15.07
CA SER A 81 -15.46 -3.38 -15.20
C SER A 81 -15.17 -2.12 -16.02
N ILE A 82 -16.21 -1.43 -16.44
CA ILE A 82 -16.07 -0.17 -17.20
C ILE A 82 -15.37 0.89 -16.33
N GLU A 83 -15.71 0.97 -15.05
CA GLU A 83 -15.07 1.90 -14.11
C GLU A 83 -13.58 1.60 -13.96
N GLU A 84 -13.19 0.32 -13.93
CA GLU A 84 -11.79 -0.09 -13.83
C GLU A 84 -11.00 0.27 -15.08
N VAL A 85 -11.58 0.09 -16.26
CA VAL A 85 -10.98 0.49 -17.53
C VAL A 85 -10.78 2.00 -17.60
N GLU A 86 -11.79 2.77 -17.20
CA GLU A 86 -11.71 4.23 -17.15
C GLU A 86 -10.66 4.70 -16.14
N GLN A 87 -10.58 4.06 -14.96
CA GLN A 87 -9.54 4.34 -13.97
C GLN A 87 -8.14 4.05 -14.52
N ALA A 88 -7.93 2.91 -15.18
CA ALA A 88 -6.64 2.57 -15.79
C ALA A 88 -6.20 3.60 -16.84
N ARG A 89 -7.15 4.17 -17.60
CA ARG A 89 -6.90 5.27 -18.53
C ARG A 89 -6.50 6.56 -17.82
N LEU A 90 -7.25 6.95 -16.78
CA LEU A 90 -7.01 8.18 -16.04
C LEU A 90 -5.70 8.17 -15.25
N GLN A 91 -5.28 7.00 -14.75
CA GLN A 91 -4.08 6.85 -13.93
C GLN A 91 -2.76 7.20 -14.66
N ILE A 92 -2.78 7.28 -15.99
CA ILE A 92 -1.65 7.77 -16.79
C ILE A 92 -1.29 9.19 -16.36
N PHE A 93 -2.29 10.04 -16.14
CA PHE A 93 -2.12 11.46 -15.80
C PHE A 93 -2.47 11.78 -14.35
N HIS A 94 -3.13 10.86 -13.66
CA HIS A 94 -3.52 10.99 -12.26
C HIS A 94 -2.98 9.81 -11.46
N PRO A 95 -1.70 9.87 -11.03
CA PRO A 95 -1.08 8.78 -10.28
C PRO A 95 -1.91 8.41 -9.04
N SER A 96 -2.16 7.11 -8.87
CA SER A 96 -2.90 6.58 -7.72
C SER A 96 -2.00 6.44 -6.50
N MET A 97 -2.59 6.52 -5.30
CA MET A 97 -1.91 6.18 -4.04
C MET A 97 -1.82 4.67 -3.79
N PHE A 98 -2.48 3.87 -4.63
CA PHE A 98 -2.56 2.43 -4.52
C PHE A 98 -1.76 1.76 -5.64
N GLY A 99 -1.20 0.58 -5.37
CA GLY A 99 -0.54 -0.21 -6.43
C GLY A 99 0.85 0.26 -6.84
N ASN A 100 1.43 1.26 -6.17
CA ASN A 100 2.76 1.84 -6.41
C ASN A 100 3.76 1.43 -5.32
N THR A 101 5.04 1.68 -5.53
CA THR A 101 6.06 1.51 -4.47
C THR A 101 5.96 2.64 -3.45
N LEU A 102 6.58 2.47 -2.27
CA LEU A 102 6.61 3.52 -1.26
C LEU A 102 7.30 4.78 -1.79
N GLU A 103 8.40 4.64 -2.53
CA GLU A 103 9.16 5.73 -3.12
C GLU A 103 8.31 6.54 -4.10
N GLU A 104 7.55 5.87 -4.94
CA GLU A 104 6.64 6.52 -5.89
C GLU A 104 5.53 7.27 -5.18
N ILE A 105 4.95 6.68 -4.13
CA ILE A 105 3.95 7.37 -3.29
C ILE A 105 4.56 8.63 -2.66
N MET A 106 5.81 8.56 -2.19
CA MET A 106 6.53 9.71 -1.64
C MET A 106 6.82 10.79 -2.69
N VAL A 107 7.04 10.41 -3.96
CA VAL A 107 7.16 11.36 -5.07
C VAL A 107 5.83 12.01 -5.39
N ILE A 108 4.74 11.24 -5.51
CA ILE A 108 3.39 11.72 -5.82
C ILE A 108 2.94 12.74 -4.77
N GLN A 109 3.24 12.51 -3.50
CA GLN A 109 2.84 13.43 -2.43
C GLN A 109 3.73 14.65 -2.24
N ARG A 110 4.93 14.66 -2.83
CA ARG A 110 5.94 15.68 -2.53
C ARG A 110 5.45 17.09 -2.81
N GLU A 111 4.66 17.29 -3.87
CA GLU A 111 4.12 18.61 -4.21
C GLU A 111 3.18 19.15 -3.12
N ARG A 112 2.40 18.27 -2.48
CA ARG A 112 1.39 18.65 -1.48
C ARG A 112 1.92 18.62 -0.06
N PHE A 113 2.83 17.69 0.22
CA PHE A 113 3.38 17.40 1.54
C PHE A 113 4.91 17.21 1.49
N PRO A 114 5.68 18.24 1.12
CA PRO A 114 7.13 18.12 0.84
C PRO A 114 7.96 17.75 2.07
N LYS A 115 7.45 18.01 3.28
CA LYS A 115 8.16 17.78 4.55
C LYS A 115 7.82 16.44 5.20
N ARG A 116 6.79 15.73 4.71
CA ARG A 116 6.35 14.48 5.31
C ARG A 116 7.36 13.37 5.06
N LYS A 117 7.71 12.65 6.11
CA LYS A 117 8.60 11.48 6.03
C LYS A 117 7.83 10.19 5.78
N LEU A 118 6.53 10.18 6.09
CA LEU A 118 5.66 9.03 5.90
C LEU A 118 4.70 9.24 4.72
N PRO A 119 4.21 8.16 4.09
CA PRO A 119 3.10 8.22 3.16
C PRO A 119 1.86 8.88 3.80
N TRP A 120 1.35 9.93 3.16
CA TRP A 120 0.17 10.66 3.59
C TRP A 120 -1.02 9.72 3.74
N ILE A 121 -1.23 8.82 2.79
CA ILE A 121 -2.30 7.82 2.83
C ILE A 121 -2.26 6.96 4.11
N GLN A 122 -1.07 6.52 4.54
CA GLN A 122 -0.89 5.71 5.75
C GLN A 122 -1.35 6.49 6.99
N THR A 123 -0.80 7.68 7.19
CA THR A 123 -1.12 8.54 8.34
C THR A 123 -2.57 9.00 8.31
N ALA A 124 -3.10 9.40 7.16
CA ALA A 124 -4.48 9.88 7.03
C ALA A 124 -5.52 8.79 7.32
N LEU A 125 -5.32 7.57 6.81
CA LEU A 125 -6.22 6.45 7.12
C LEU A 125 -6.12 6.03 8.59
N SER A 126 -4.91 6.03 9.15
CA SER A 126 -4.70 5.75 10.57
C SER A 126 -5.42 6.79 11.44
N GLU A 127 -5.25 8.08 11.15
CA GLU A 127 -5.95 9.17 11.84
C GLU A 127 -7.47 9.06 11.72
N LEU A 128 -8.01 8.66 10.56
CA LEU A 128 -9.45 8.43 10.38
C LEU A 128 -9.95 7.30 11.28
N VAL A 129 -9.23 6.17 11.37
CA VAL A 129 -9.59 5.08 12.29
C VAL A 129 -9.68 5.61 13.73
N LEU A 130 -8.72 6.44 14.16
CA LEU A 130 -8.72 7.00 15.52
C LEU A 130 -9.82 8.03 15.74
N LYS A 131 -10.05 8.93 14.77
CA LYS A 131 -11.12 9.95 14.83
C LYS A 131 -12.51 9.32 14.96
N LEU A 132 -12.69 8.14 14.38
CA LEU A 132 -13.94 7.37 14.43
C LEU A 132 -14.02 6.41 15.61
N ASN A 133 -13.18 6.61 16.63
CA ASN A 133 -13.16 5.81 17.85
C ASN A 133 -12.85 4.32 17.60
N GLY A 134 -12.11 3.99 16.53
CA GLY A 134 -11.70 2.62 16.19
C GLY A 134 -10.96 1.91 17.32
N ALA A 135 -10.32 2.69 18.20
CA ALA A 135 -9.71 2.24 19.45
C ALA A 135 -10.65 1.48 20.39
N GLN A 136 -11.94 1.80 20.36
CA GLN A 136 -12.97 1.24 21.23
C GLN A 136 -13.99 0.41 20.43
N THR A 137 -13.74 0.19 19.14
CA THR A 137 -14.66 -0.54 18.27
C THR A 137 -14.35 -2.03 18.30
N GLU A 138 -15.37 -2.82 18.59
CA GLU A 138 -15.30 -4.28 18.54
C GLU A 138 -14.84 -4.78 17.18
N GLY A 139 -13.81 -5.63 17.17
CA GLY A 139 -13.29 -6.27 15.97
C GLY A 139 -12.64 -5.31 14.97
N ILE A 140 -12.13 -4.14 15.40
CA ILE A 140 -11.36 -3.26 14.50
C ILE A 140 -10.23 -4.03 13.79
N PHE A 141 -10.04 -3.80 12.48
CA PHE A 141 -9.21 -4.60 11.57
C PHE A 141 -9.64 -6.06 11.32
N ARG A 142 -10.47 -6.68 12.15
CA ARG A 142 -11.02 -8.02 11.92
C ARG A 142 -12.32 -7.98 11.12
N VAL A 143 -13.27 -7.17 11.55
CA VAL A 143 -14.55 -6.95 10.86
C VAL A 143 -14.30 -6.09 9.61
N PRO A 144 -14.78 -6.53 8.42
CA PRO A 144 -14.67 -5.72 7.23
C PRO A 144 -15.70 -4.59 7.24
N GLY A 145 -15.26 -3.37 6.91
CA GLY A 145 -16.19 -2.30 6.55
C GLY A 145 -16.92 -2.61 5.23
N ASP A 146 -18.01 -1.89 4.98
CA ASP A 146 -18.80 -2.01 3.76
C ASP A 146 -17.93 -1.84 2.49
N ILE A 147 -18.06 -2.77 1.55
CA ILE A 147 -17.19 -2.84 0.36
C ILE A 147 -17.39 -1.63 -0.54
N ASP A 148 -18.63 -1.16 -0.72
CA ASP A 148 -18.94 -0.04 -1.59
C ASP A 148 -18.44 1.27 -0.96
N GLU A 149 -18.57 1.43 0.37
CA GLU A 149 -18.00 2.57 1.08
C GLU A 149 -16.47 2.55 1.09
N VAL A 150 -15.83 1.38 1.23
CA VAL A 150 -14.36 1.24 1.12
C VAL A 150 -13.88 1.64 -0.28
N ASN A 151 -14.57 1.18 -1.33
CA ASN A 151 -14.26 1.56 -2.71
C ASN A 151 -14.49 3.06 -2.97
N ALA A 152 -15.56 3.63 -2.41
CA ALA A 152 -15.82 5.07 -2.48
C ALA A 152 -14.71 5.87 -1.77
N LEU A 153 -14.29 5.44 -0.57
CA LEU A 153 -13.19 6.06 0.16
C LEU A 153 -11.88 5.98 -0.64
N LYS A 154 -11.59 4.83 -1.27
CA LYS A 154 -10.41 4.65 -2.15
C LYS A 154 -10.36 5.70 -3.27
N ILE A 155 -11.46 5.87 -3.99
CA ILE A 155 -11.57 6.86 -5.08
C ILE A 155 -11.36 8.29 -4.56
N ARG A 156 -11.87 8.60 -3.36
CA ARG A 156 -11.71 9.93 -2.75
C ARG A 156 -10.27 10.18 -2.29
N ILE A 157 -9.62 9.19 -1.70
CA ILE A 157 -8.22 9.26 -1.27
C ILE A 157 -7.28 9.50 -2.45
N ASP A 158 -7.51 8.84 -3.60
CA ASP A 158 -6.76 9.08 -4.84
C ASP A 158 -6.89 10.52 -5.35
N ARG A 159 -7.95 11.22 -4.95
CA ARG A 159 -8.18 12.64 -5.22
C ARG A 159 -7.80 13.55 -4.06
N TRP A 160 -7.10 13.04 -3.05
CA TRP A 160 -6.67 13.78 -1.86
C TRP A 160 -7.81 14.28 -0.96
N LEU A 161 -8.96 13.63 -1.02
CA LEU A 161 -10.17 14.00 -0.28
C LEU A 161 -10.43 13.01 0.86
N LEU A 162 -10.54 13.54 2.07
CA LEU A 162 -10.97 12.78 3.25
C LEU A 162 -12.46 13.03 3.49
N PRO A 163 -13.35 12.06 3.23
CA PRO A 163 -14.76 12.18 3.56
C PRO A 163 -15.01 12.20 5.06
N PRO A 164 -16.13 12.80 5.52
CA PRO A 164 -16.71 12.38 6.79
C PRO A 164 -17.18 10.92 6.65
N LEU A 165 -16.86 10.11 7.65
CA LEU A 165 -17.27 8.71 7.75
C LEU A 165 -17.91 8.51 9.13
N ASN A 166 -18.68 7.44 9.28
CA ASN A 166 -19.28 7.08 10.57
C ASN A 166 -18.76 5.73 11.09
N ASP A 167 -18.30 4.85 10.20
CA ASP A 167 -17.83 3.51 10.55
C ASP A 167 -16.27 3.43 10.49
N PRO A 168 -15.60 3.14 11.61
CA PRO A 168 -14.14 2.96 11.66
C PRO A 168 -13.64 1.70 10.92
N HIS A 169 -14.50 0.72 10.63
CA HIS A 169 -14.12 -0.46 9.85
C HIS A 169 -13.80 -0.12 8.39
N ILE A 170 -14.37 0.95 7.85
CA ILE A 170 -14.12 1.41 6.47
C ILE A 170 -12.65 1.86 6.29
N PRO A 171 -12.12 2.86 7.02
CA PRO A 171 -10.72 3.26 6.87
C PRO A 171 -9.76 2.16 7.36
N ALA A 172 -10.15 1.31 8.31
CA ALA A 172 -9.34 0.16 8.72
C ALA A 172 -9.20 -0.89 7.60
N SER A 173 -10.30 -1.22 6.92
CA SER A 173 -10.30 -2.09 5.73
C SER A 173 -9.45 -1.51 4.62
N LEU A 174 -9.57 -0.21 4.35
CA LEU A 174 -8.79 0.45 3.31
C LEU A 174 -7.30 0.52 3.65
N LEU A 175 -6.94 0.75 4.92
CA LEU A 175 -5.55 0.76 5.38
C LEU A 175 -4.89 -0.61 5.16
N LYS A 176 -5.56 -1.72 5.53
CA LYS A 176 -5.10 -3.08 5.21
C LYS A 176 -4.94 -3.28 3.72
N CYS A 177 -5.93 -2.86 2.95
CA CYS A 177 -5.94 -2.96 1.49
C CYS A 177 -4.75 -2.22 0.87
N TRP A 178 -4.43 -1.02 1.37
CA TRP A 178 -3.31 -0.24 0.89
C TRP A 178 -1.96 -0.96 1.04
N TYR A 179 -1.65 -1.49 2.24
CA TYR A 179 -0.42 -2.28 2.44
C TYR A 179 -0.37 -3.52 1.53
N ARG A 180 -1.50 -4.24 1.43
CA ARG A 180 -1.60 -5.42 0.57
C ARG A 180 -1.42 -5.10 -0.91
N GLU A 181 -1.85 -3.92 -1.35
CA GLU A 181 -1.77 -3.49 -2.75
C GLU A 181 -0.44 -2.83 -3.12
N LEU A 182 0.47 -2.52 -2.17
CA LEU A 182 1.79 -1.98 -2.47
C LEU A 182 2.49 -2.82 -3.55
N ALA A 183 3.17 -2.15 -4.49
CA ALA A 183 3.83 -2.82 -5.61
C ALA A 183 4.85 -3.86 -5.13
N GLU A 184 5.54 -3.55 -4.04
CA GLU A 184 6.43 -4.43 -3.29
C GLU A 184 5.88 -4.57 -1.85
N PRO A 185 5.99 -5.75 -1.21
CA PRO A 185 5.57 -5.89 0.17
C PRO A 185 6.33 -4.96 1.11
N LEU A 186 5.71 -4.61 2.24
CA LEU A 186 6.33 -3.72 3.23
C LEU A 186 7.64 -4.30 3.78
N VAL A 187 7.67 -5.62 4.02
CA VAL A 187 8.90 -6.39 4.20
C VAL A 187 9.34 -6.88 2.82
N PRO A 188 10.46 -6.38 2.26
CA PRO A 188 10.93 -6.80 0.94
C PRO A 188 11.18 -8.31 0.83
N ASP A 189 10.95 -8.88 -0.35
CA ASP A 189 11.03 -10.33 -0.59
C ASP A 189 12.38 -10.93 -0.20
N HIS A 190 13.48 -10.20 -0.40
CA HIS A 190 14.83 -10.66 -0.07
C HIS A 190 15.11 -10.73 1.44
N LEU A 191 14.30 -10.09 2.29
CA LEU A 191 14.40 -10.16 3.76
C LEU A 191 13.34 -11.07 4.37
N TYR A 192 12.35 -11.51 3.58
CA TYR A 192 11.20 -12.29 4.04
C TYR A 192 11.61 -13.52 4.84
N GLN A 193 12.52 -14.34 4.30
CA GLN A 193 12.91 -15.61 4.91
C GLN A 193 13.57 -15.39 6.28
N GLU A 194 14.48 -14.43 6.37
CA GLU A 194 15.15 -14.08 7.63
C GLU A 194 14.17 -13.53 8.68
N CYS A 195 13.16 -12.75 8.24
CA CYS A 195 12.10 -12.29 9.13
C CYS A 195 11.30 -13.47 9.72
N VAL A 196 10.81 -14.40 8.88
CA VAL A 196 10.02 -15.54 9.37
C VAL A 196 10.84 -16.51 10.23
N ASP A 197 12.14 -16.68 9.95
CA ASP A 197 13.04 -17.51 10.75
C ASP A 197 13.41 -16.88 12.10
N SER A 198 13.30 -15.55 12.21
CA SER A 198 13.49 -14.81 13.47
C SER A 198 12.22 -14.68 14.33
N ALA A 199 11.08 -15.20 13.87
CA ALA A 199 9.76 -14.93 14.45
C ALA A 199 9.63 -15.20 15.97
N GLU A 200 10.33 -16.22 16.48
CA GLU A 200 10.30 -16.62 17.89
C GLU A 200 11.39 -15.95 18.75
N ASP A 201 12.35 -15.25 18.14
CA ASP A 201 13.43 -14.57 18.84
C ASP A 201 13.21 -13.05 18.79
N ALA A 202 12.75 -12.49 19.90
CA ALA A 202 12.41 -11.07 19.99
C ALA A 202 13.56 -10.14 19.62
N LYS A 203 14.79 -10.48 20.00
CA LYS A 203 15.96 -9.65 19.72
C LYS A 203 16.27 -9.68 18.23
N ARG A 204 16.36 -10.88 17.63
CA ARG A 204 16.61 -11.02 16.19
C ARG A 204 15.48 -10.39 15.36
N ALA A 205 14.23 -10.56 15.78
CA ALA A 205 13.09 -9.96 15.09
C ALA A 205 13.18 -8.42 15.06
N CYS A 206 13.56 -7.79 16.17
CA CYS A 206 13.76 -6.33 16.21
C CYS A 206 14.94 -5.89 15.35
N GLU A 207 16.07 -6.62 15.37
CA GLU A 207 17.22 -6.35 14.50
C GLU A 207 16.86 -6.45 13.00
N MET A 208 15.92 -7.31 12.63
CA MET A 208 15.42 -7.38 11.24
C MET A 208 14.71 -6.08 10.82
N VAL A 209 14.06 -5.37 11.73
CA VAL A 209 13.44 -4.07 11.43
C VAL A 209 14.50 -3.01 11.13
N ASP A 210 15.63 -3.05 11.83
CA ASP A 210 16.76 -2.13 11.58
C ASP A 210 17.39 -2.32 10.19
N ARG A 211 17.32 -3.53 9.66
CA ARG A 211 17.83 -3.90 8.33
C ARG A 211 16.91 -3.53 7.16
N LEU A 212 15.66 -3.18 7.44
CA LEU A 212 14.73 -2.75 6.39
C LEU A 212 15.26 -1.48 5.70
N PRO A 213 14.96 -1.29 4.40
CA PRO A 213 15.24 -0.03 3.72
C PRO A 213 14.67 1.17 4.52
N PRO A 214 15.33 2.34 4.54
CA PRO A 214 14.97 3.42 5.46
C PRO A 214 13.49 3.83 5.43
N LEU A 215 12.88 3.88 4.24
CA LEU A 215 11.46 4.21 4.09
C LEU A 215 10.55 3.08 4.58
N ASN A 216 10.84 1.83 4.20
CA ASN A 216 10.12 0.64 4.69
C ASN A 216 10.19 0.55 6.21
N ARG A 217 11.36 0.79 6.80
CA ARG A 217 11.56 0.84 8.26
C ARG A 217 10.63 1.88 8.89
N LEU A 218 10.63 3.12 8.41
CA LEU A 218 9.76 4.17 8.96
C LEU A 218 8.27 3.81 8.84
N VAL A 219 7.85 3.33 7.67
CA VAL A 219 6.45 2.93 7.41
C VAL A 219 6.06 1.74 8.28
N PHE A 220 6.92 0.74 8.41
CA PHE A 220 6.67 -0.45 9.22
C PHE A 220 6.67 -0.11 10.71
N SER A 221 7.64 0.65 11.20
CA SER A 221 7.69 1.09 12.60
C SER A 221 6.51 2.01 12.97
N TYR A 222 6.03 2.84 12.04
CA TYR A 222 4.78 3.57 12.24
C TYR A 222 3.59 2.62 12.40
N LEU A 223 3.48 1.60 11.54
CA LEU A 223 2.43 0.59 11.64
C LEU A 223 2.51 -0.14 12.98
N ILE A 224 3.70 -0.62 13.36
CA ILE A 224 3.91 -1.30 14.64
C ILE A 224 3.53 -0.37 15.78
N ARG A 225 3.95 0.90 15.79
CA ARG A 225 3.54 1.89 16.82
C ARG A 225 2.03 2.05 16.90
N PHE A 226 1.38 2.19 15.73
CA PHE A 226 -0.07 2.37 15.63
C PHE A 226 -0.82 1.15 16.19
N LEU A 227 -0.32 -0.06 15.94
CA LEU A 227 -0.87 -1.30 16.50
C LEU A 227 -0.49 -1.49 17.97
N GLN A 228 0.71 -1.08 18.39
CA GLN A 228 1.31 -1.41 19.66
C GLN A 228 0.51 -0.89 20.83
N VAL A 229 0.28 0.43 20.89
CA VAL A 229 -0.21 1.21 22.04
C VAL A 229 -0.66 0.35 23.25
N THR A 230 0.34 -0.22 23.93
CA THR A 230 0.35 -0.93 25.21
C THR A 230 1.30 -0.17 26.13
N GLY A 231 0.88 0.07 27.37
CA GLY A 231 1.69 -0.39 28.49
C GLY A 231 2.90 0.38 29.04
N LEU A 232 3.19 1.65 28.68
CA LEU A 232 4.09 2.49 29.51
C LEU A 232 3.66 3.96 29.48
N PHE A 233 3.61 4.55 30.68
CA PHE A 233 3.33 5.95 31.02
C PHE A 233 1.86 6.43 31.13
N PRO A 234 1.30 6.47 32.36
CA PRO A 234 0.47 7.56 32.83
C PRO A 234 1.36 8.55 33.59
N LEU A 235 2.09 9.44 32.91
CA LEU A 235 2.73 10.60 33.55
C LEU A 235 3.09 11.65 32.49
N PHE A 236 2.44 12.80 32.54
CA PHE A 236 2.67 13.98 31.67
C PHE A 236 2.17 13.90 30.23
N VAL A 237 0.87 14.13 30.04
CA VAL A 237 0.40 14.90 28.88
C VAL A 237 -0.60 15.95 29.37
N GLU A 238 -0.12 16.91 30.15
CA GLU A 238 -0.75 18.22 30.22
C GLU A 238 0.08 19.16 29.35
N SER A 239 -0.51 19.61 28.24
CA SER A 239 -0.01 20.61 27.30
C SER A 239 0.50 20.08 25.94
N LEU A 240 -0.46 20.13 24.99
CA LEU A 240 -0.25 20.50 23.58
C LEU A 240 0.39 19.45 22.64
N ASN A 241 -0.29 18.32 22.44
CA ASN A 241 -0.89 17.98 21.13
C ASN A 241 -1.65 16.64 21.21
N LEU A 242 -2.96 16.80 21.19
CA LEU A 242 -4.01 15.79 21.16
C LEU A 242 -3.98 15.00 19.83
N PHE A 243 -3.58 13.72 19.82
CA PHE A 243 -4.14 12.62 18.98
C PHE A 243 -3.22 11.37 18.93
N LEU A 244 -3.26 10.49 19.93
CA LEU A 244 -2.80 9.10 19.80
C LEU A 244 -3.62 8.22 20.75
N GLN A 245 -4.75 7.71 20.26
CA GLN A 245 -5.53 6.67 20.95
C GLN A 245 -5.51 5.40 20.09
N ILE A 246 -4.68 4.41 20.42
CA ILE A 246 -5.05 3.14 21.08
C ILE A 246 -5.70 2.11 20.15
N ILE A 247 -5.18 0.89 20.13
CA ILE A 247 -5.91 -0.31 19.64
C ILE A 247 -5.70 -1.50 20.60
N VAL A 248 -4.51 -1.65 21.21
CA VAL A 248 -4.12 -2.83 22.01
C VAL A 248 -3.90 -2.51 23.50
N ARG A 249 -4.57 -1.53 24.09
CA ARG A 249 -4.55 -1.43 25.57
C ARG A 249 -5.30 -2.62 26.17
N CYS A 250 -4.88 -3.19 27.30
CA CYS A 250 -5.69 -4.16 28.05
C CYS A 250 -7.10 -3.61 28.33
N GLU A 251 -7.17 -2.31 28.64
CA GLU A 251 -8.42 -1.56 28.81
C GLU A 251 -9.24 -1.42 27.53
N ASN A 252 -8.62 -1.59 26.36
CA ASN A 252 -9.30 -1.54 25.06
C ASN A 252 -9.59 -2.94 24.51
N VAL A 253 -8.79 -3.96 24.82
CA VAL A 253 -9.06 -5.35 24.45
C VAL A 253 -10.42 -5.80 24.98
N GLN A 254 -10.86 -5.30 26.15
CA GLN A 254 -12.21 -5.56 26.64
C GLN A 254 -13.31 -4.99 25.73
N TYR A 255 -13.05 -3.92 24.98
CA TYR A 255 -13.98 -3.30 24.02
C TYR A 255 -13.76 -3.83 22.59
N THR A 256 -12.52 -3.77 22.07
CA THR A 256 -12.16 -4.20 20.73
C THR A 256 -12.18 -5.71 20.55
N LYS A 257 -11.93 -6.49 21.61
CA LYS A 257 -11.69 -7.95 21.55
C LYS A 257 -10.50 -8.33 20.65
N MET A 258 -9.59 -7.40 20.38
CA MET A 258 -8.42 -7.58 19.51
C MET A 258 -7.13 -7.51 20.32
N ASP A 259 -6.55 -8.67 20.64
CA ASP A 259 -5.22 -8.78 21.24
C ASP A 259 -4.10 -8.77 20.18
N SER A 260 -2.84 -8.86 20.62
CA SER A 260 -1.67 -8.90 19.74
C SER A 260 -1.72 -10.07 18.75
N SER A 261 -2.27 -11.22 19.16
CA SER A 261 -2.39 -12.41 18.31
C SER A 261 -3.45 -12.21 17.22
N ASN A 262 -4.62 -11.67 17.58
CA ASN A 262 -5.73 -11.39 16.66
C ASN A 262 -5.34 -10.32 15.64
N LEU A 263 -4.62 -9.28 16.06
CA LEU A 263 -4.11 -8.26 15.14
C LEU A 263 -3.02 -8.79 14.23
N ALA A 264 -2.10 -9.61 14.76
CA ALA A 264 -1.07 -10.22 13.94
C ALA A 264 -1.68 -11.08 12.84
N MET A 265 -2.72 -11.87 13.17
CA MET A 265 -3.45 -12.70 12.22
C MET A 265 -4.02 -11.89 11.03
N VAL A 266 -4.55 -10.69 11.28
CA VAL A 266 -5.18 -9.87 10.24
C VAL A 266 -4.21 -8.92 9.53
N MET A 267 -3.09 -8.55 10.16
CA MET A 267 -2.13 -7.58 9.62
C MET A 267 -0.92 -8.22 8.92
N ALA A 268 -0.44 -9.37 9.39
CA ALA A 268 0.77 -10.01 8.85
C ALA A 268 0.69 -10.29 7.33
N PRO A 269 -0.43 -10.81 6.78
CA PRO A 269 -0.56 -11.05 5.34
C PRO A 269 -0.53 -9.78 4.47
N ASN A 270 -0.65 -8.59 5.07
CA ASN A 270 -0.56 -7.32 4.35
C ASN A 270 0.87 -6.74 4.40
N CYS A 271 1.74 -7.25 5.27
CA CYS A 271 3.11 -6.76 5.45
C CYS A 271 4.16 -7.68 4.83
N LEU A 272 3.94 -9.00 4.92
CA LEU A 272 4.81 -10.04 4.38
C LEU A 272 4.06 -10.81 3.27
N ARG A 273 4.81 -11.34 2.29
CA ARG A 273 4.26 -12.14 1.18
C ARG A 273 5.14 -13.36 0.95
N CYS A 274 4.60 -14.55 1.22
CA CYS A 274 5.27 -15.80 0.85
C CYS A 274 5.37 -15.93 -0.67
N GLN A 275 6.57 -16.21 -1.18
CA GLN A 275 6.83 -16.41 -2.62
C GLN A 275 6.79 -17.90 -3.04
N SER A 276 6.49 -18.81 -2.11
CA SER A 276 6.38 -20.24 -2.39
C SER A 276 4.99 -20.57 -2.94
N ASP A 277 4.93 -21.42 -3.97
CA ASP A 277 3.69 -22.02 -4.47
C ASP A 277 3.29 -23.31 -3.73
N ASP A 278 4.17 -23.86 -2.88
CA ASP A 278 3.92 -25.08 -2.11
C ASP A 278 2.94 -24.79 -0.94
N PRO A 279 1.74 -25.42 -0.92
CA PRO A 279 0.75 -25.22 0.14
C PRO A 279 1.27 -25.49 1.55
N SER A 280 2.18 -26.45 1.73
CA SER A 280 2.75 -26.79 3.04
C SER A 280 3.66 -25.67 3.54
N VAL A 281 4.50 -25.12 2.65
CA VAL A 281 5.38 -23.99 2.98
C VAL A 281 4.56 -22.73 3.25
N ILE A 282 3.53 -22.46 2.44
CA ILE A 282 2.62 -21.31 2.65
C ILE A 282 1.96 -21.40 4.03
N PHE A 283 1.45 -22.57 4.40
CA PHE A 283 0.78 -22.77 5.69
C PHE A 283 1.73 -22.58 6.87
N GLU A 284 2.93 -23.16 6.81
CA GLU A 284 3.94 -23.00 7.86
C GLU A 284 4.37 -21.53 8.00
N ASN A 285 4.69 -20.89 6.88
CA ASN A 285 5.14 -19.50 6.89
C ASN A 285 4.04 -18.54 7.34
N THR A 286 2.77 -18.80 7.02
CA THR A 286 1.64 -18.00 7.53
C THR A 286 1.69 -17.91 9.07
N ARG A 287 1.98 -19.02 9.76
CA ARG A 287 2.12 -19.04 11.22
C ARG A 287 3.33 -18.24 11.71
N LYS A 288 4.45 -18.35 10.98
CA LYS A 288 5.69 -17.61 11.30
C LYS A 288 5.54 -16.11 11.06
N GLU A 289 4.88 -15.69 9.98
CA GLU A 289 4.53 -14.29 9.69
C GLU A 289 3.72 -13.65 10.82
N MET A 290 2.66 -14.35 11.27
CA MET A 290 1.84 -13.91 12.41
C MET A 290 2.68 -13.82 13.69
N THR A 291 3.54 -14.81 13.94
CA THR A 291 4.41 -14.82 15.12
C THR A 291 5.41 -13.68 15.08
N PHE A 292 6.04 -13.42 13.94
CA PHE A 292 6.97 -12.32 13.75
C PHE A 292 6.30 -10.98 14.03
N LEU A 293 5.12 -10.73 13.45
CA LEU A 293 4.41 -9.46 13.67
C LEU A 293 3.95 -9.30 15.12
N ARG A 294 3.49 -10.38 15.77
CA ARG A 294 3.14 -10.38 17.19
C ARG A 294 4.36 -10.05 18.06
N THR A 295 5.47 -10.74 17.84
CA THR A 295 6.73 -10.53 18.57
C THR A 295 7.19 -9.07 18.46
N LEU A 296 7.08 -8.46 17.27
CA LEU A 296 7.39 -7.04 17.08
C LEU A 296 6.43 -6.13 17.84
N MET A 297 5.12 -6.39 17.79
CA MET A 297 4.16 -5.62 18.59
C MET A 297 4.46 -5.72 20.10
N GLU A 298 4.97 -6.84 20.58
CA GLU A 298 5.25 -7.01 22.01
C GLU A 298 6.61 -6.44 22.45
N ASN A 299 7.59 -6.33 21.55
CA ASN A 299 8.99 -6.10 21.94
C ASN A 299 9.69 -4.94 21.21
N LEU A 300 9.21 -4.47 20.07
CA LEU A 300 9.88 -3.41 19.30
C LEU A 300 9.72 -2.05 19.99
N ASP A 301 10.82 -1.37 20.31
CA ASP A 301 10.75 0.02 20.76
C ASP A 301 10.42 0.94 19.58
N THR A 302 9.28 1.62 19.63
CA THR A 302 8.83 2.59 18.62
C THR A 302 8.81 4.03 19.14
N SER A 303 9.51 4.32 20.24
CA SER A 303 9.66 5.67 20.81
C SER A 303 10.22 6.67 19.81
N PHE A 304 11.19 6.25 18.99
CA PHE A 304 11.81 7.08 17.94
C PHE A 304 10.84 7.58 16.86
N MET A 305 9.63 7.02 16.77
CA MET A 305 8.60 7.47 15.83
C MET A 305 7.79 8.66 16.37
N GLU A 306 8.03 9.11 17.59
CA GLU A 306 7.38 10.28 18.16
C GLU A 306 7.72 11.56 17.36
N GLY A 307 6.68 12.30 16.96
CA GLY A 307 6.83 13.50 16.12
C GLY A 307 7.18 13.22 14.65
N VAL A 308 7.27 11.97 14.21
CA VAL A 308 7.50 11.61 12.81
C VAL A 308 6.17 11.65 12.04
N LEU A 309 6.01 12.64 11.16
CA LEU A 309 4.92 12.78 10.19
C LEU A 309 5.47 12.94 8.76
#